data_AF-A0A382UE10-F1
#
_entry.id   AF-A0A382UE10-F1
#
_cell.length_a   1.000
_cell.length_b   1.000
_cell.length_c   1.000
_cell.angle_alpha   90.00
_cell.angle_beta   90.00
_cell.angle_gamma   90.00
#
_symmetry.space_group_name_H-M   'P 1'
#
loop_
_entity.id
_entity.type
_entity.pdbx_description
1 polymer ?
#
loop_
_entity_poly.entity_id
_entity_poly.type
_entity_poly.pdbx_seq_one_letter_code
_entity_poly.pdbx_strand_id
1 'polypeptide(L)' 'MKEIKRVFSGVQPSGDPQLGNYLGAFKGWVDRQSEKENF' A
#
# COMPACT_ATOMS: atom_id res chain seq x y z
N MET A 1 -15.66 -8.20 17.47
CA MET A 1 -14.33 -7.97 16.85
C MET A 1 -14.50 -6.95 15.75
N LYS A 2 -13.60 -5.97 15.63
CA LYS A 2 -13.68 -4.96 14.55
C LYS A 2 -13.26 -5.65 13.24
N GLU A 3 -14.14 -5.63 12.23
CA GLU A 3 -13.84 -6.21 10.93
C GLU A 3 -12.69 -5.41 10.27
N ILE A 4 -11.58 -6.09 9.96
CA ILE A 4 -10.44 -5.50 9.28
C ILE A 4 -10.72 -5.55 7.78
N LYS A 5 -10.75 -4.39 7.13
CA LYS A 5 -11.01 -4.31 5.69
C LYS A 5 -9.80 -4.81 4.91
N ARG A 6 -10.04 -5.71 3.94
CA ARG A 6 -9.01 -6.11 2.98
C ARG A 6 -8.79 -5.05 1.92
N VAL A 7 -7.54 -4.89 1.50
CA VAL A 7 -7.16 -4.00 0.41
C VAL A 7 -6.22 -4.67 -0.57
N PHE A 8 -6.42 -4.38 -1.85
CA PHE A 8 -5.53 -4.77 -2.93
C PHE A 8 -5.04 -3.51 -3.63
N SER A 9 -3.73 -3.38 -3.76
CA SER A 9 -3.07 -2.28 -4.45
C SER A 9 -1.72 -2.79 -4.96
N GLY A 10 -1.37 -2.44 -6.18
CA GLY A 10 -0.13 -2.89 -6.82
C GLY A 10 0.54 -1.74 -7.56
N VAL A 11 1.84 -1.91 -7.79
CA VAL A 11 2.66 -1.05 -8.64
C VAL A 11 3.22 -1.88 -9.79
N GLN A 12 3.37 -1.28 -10.96
CA GLN A 12 3.98 -1.95 -12.09
C GLN A 12 5.43 -2.35 -11.77
N PRO A 13 5.90 -3.54 -12.18
CA PRO A 13 7.30 -3.95 -12.04
C PRO A 13 8.19 -3.24 -13.08
N SER A 14 8.24 -1.90 -13.03
CA SER A 14 8.96 -1.08 -14.01
C SER A 14 10.47 -1.00 -13.78
N GLY A 15 10.97 -1.46 -12.62
CA GLY A 15 12.39 -1.41 -12.25
C GLY A 15 12.90 -0.02 -11.81
N ASP A 16 12.11 1.03 -11.99
CA ASP A 16 12.45 2.41 -11.62
C ASP A 16 11.32 3.07 -10.79
N PRO A 17 11.26 2.81 -9.48
CA PRO A 17 10.31 3.47 -8.60
C PRO A 17 10.70 4.94 -8.37
N GLN A 18 9.77 5.84 -8.64
CA GLN A 18 9.99 7.29 -8.49
C GLN A 18 9.44 7.83 -7.16
N LEU A 19 9.82 9.06 -6.80
CA LEU A 19 9.31 9.74 -5.59
C LEU A 19 7.79 9.84 -5.56
N GLY A 20 7.15 9.99 -6.73
CA GLY A 20 5.70 9.96 -6.87
C GLY A 20 5.09 8.64 -6.42
N ASN A 21 5.73 7.50 -6.71
CA ASN A 21 5.27 6.18 -6.28
C ASN A 21 5.35 6.05 -4.76
N TYR A 22 6.43 6.59 -4.17
CA TYR A 22 6.59 6.57 -2.72
C TYR A 22 5.52 7.40 -2.00
N LEU A 23 5.35 8.67 -2.39
CA LEU A 23 4.41 9.58 -1.75
C LEU A 23 2.95 9.20 -2.04
N GLY A 24 2.67 8.72 -3.25
CA GLY A 24 1.32 8.37 -3.70
C GLY A 24 0.83 7.00 -3.22
N ALA A 25 1.73 6.04 -3.03
CA ALA A 25 1.36 4.67 -2.68
C ALA A 25 2.18 4.12 -1.50
N PHE A 26 3.51 3.98 -1.66
CA PHE A 26 4.31 3.13 -0.75
C PHE A 26 4.30 3.61 0.70
N LYS A 27 4.41 4.93 0.93
CA LYS A 27 4.34 5.52 2.27
C LYS A 27 3.01 5.17 2.95
N GLY A 28 1.91 5.30 2.22
CA GLY A 28 0.58 4.98 2.73
C GLY A 28 0.36 3.48 2.99
N TRP A 29 1.03 2.60 2.23
CA TRP A 29 1.01 1.16 2.48
C TRP A 29 1.68 0.82 3.81
N VAL A 30 2.87 1.37 4.07
CA VAL A 30 3.63 1.13 5.30
C VAL A 30 2.89 1.70 6.51
N ASP A 31 2.42 2.96 6.42
CA ASP A 31 1.77 3.66 7.54
C ASP A 31 0.47 2.98 8.01
N ARG A 32 -0.21 2.23 7.14
CA ARG A 32 -1.55 1.66 7.40
C ARG A 32 -1.57 0.14 7.56
N GLN A 33 -0.42 -0.51 7.74
CA GLN A 33 -0.35 -1.97 7.88
C GLN A 33 -1.17 -2.52 9.05
N SER A 34 -1.36 -1.76 10.13
CA SER A 34 -2.19 -2.16 11.27
C SER A 34 -3.69 -1.92 11.06
N GLU A 35 -4.08 -1.18 10.02
CA GLU A 35 -5.47 -0.78 9.78
C GLU A 35 -6.23 -1.74 8.87
N LYS A 36 -5.51 -2.44 7.99
CA LYS A 36 -6.06 -3.20 6.87
C LYS A 36 -5.27 -4.48 6.65
N GLU A 37 -5.96 -5.51 6.16
CA GLU A 37 -5.33 -6.76 5.74
C GLU A 37 -5.00 -6.65 4.24
N ASN A 38 -3.76 -6.95 3.87
CA ASN A 38 -3.38 -6.97 2.46
C ASN A 38 -3.94 -8.24 1.81
N PHE A 39 -4.61 -8.10 0.66
CA PHE A 39 -5.10 -9.21 -0.14
C PHE A 39 -3.98 -9.81 -1.01
#